data_AF-A0A1G4FJN9-F1
#
_entry.id   AF-A0A1G4FJN9-F1
#
_cell.length_a   1.000
_cell.length_b   1.000
_cell.length_c   1.000
_cell.angle_alpha   90.00
_cell.angle_beta   90.00
_cell.angle_gamma   90.00
#
_symmetry.space_group_name_H-M   'P 1'
#
loop_
_entity.id
_entity.type
_entity.pdbx_description
1 polymer ?
#
loop_
_entity_poly.entity_id
_entity_poly.type
_entity_poly.pdbx_seq_one_letter_code
_entity_poly.pdbx_strand_id
1 'polypeptide(L)'
;MAKIIVQIPLSKYLREITKGWGKAYVTKTYGGQVWLSDHAPGEIYEEDKGTPRKNYIEFNDSNVWQPLPKEVYQYIDLENGASKSLKQVLKEIKMKEDEEK
;
A
#
# COMPACT_ATOMS: atom_id res chain seq x y z
N MET A 1 19.87 -28.10 3.32
CA MET A 1 20.23 -26.66 3.27
C MET A 1 19.24 -25.92 4.15
N ALA A 2 19.70 -25.26 5.21
CA ALA A 2 18.82 -24.47 6.08
C ALA A 2 18.39 -23.21 5.34
N LYS A 3 17.07 -22.99 5.19
CA LYS A 3 16.54 -21.71 4.69
C LYS A 3 16.70 -20.67 5.81
N ILE A 4 17.53 -19.67 5.57
CA ILE A 4 17.60 -18.50 6.44
C ILE A 4 16.34 -17.67 6.18
N ILE A 5 15.49 -17.52 7.19
CA ILE A 5 14.31 -16.65 7.14
C ILE A 5 14.66 -15.38 7.89
N VAL A 6 14.72 -14.26 7.18
CA VAL A 6 14.95 -12.94 7.79
C VAL A 6 13.60 -12.28 8.02
N GLN A 7 13.29 -11.99 9.28
CA GLN A 7 12.11 -11.20 9.64
C GLN A 7 12.51 -9.72 9.70
N ILE A 8 11.81 -8.89 8.93
CA ILE A 8 11.97 -7.43 8.97
C ILE A 8 10.65 -6.78 9.37
N PRO A 9 10.67 -5.69 10.15
CA PRO A 9 9.46 -4.91 10.42
C PRO A 9 8.84 -4.42 9.11
N LEU A 10 7.52 -4.49 9.03
CA LEU A 10 6.76 -4.02 7.86
C LEU A 10 6.97 -2.52 7.66
N SER A 11 7.03 -1.77 8.76
CA SER A 11 7.32 -0.33 8.73
C SER A 11 8.68 -0.02 8.10
N LYS A 12 9.68 -0.90 8.28
CA LYS A 12 11.00 -0.77 7.66
C LYS A 12 10.96 -1.14 6.18
N TYR A 13 10.30 -2.25 5.82
CA TYR A 13 10.14 -2.70 4.44
C TYR A 13 9.51 -1.60 3.57
N LEU A 14 8.38 -1.04 4.00
CA LEU A 14 7.66 -0.02 3.25
C LEU A 14 8.49 1.27 3.07
N ARG A 15 9.30 1.65 4.05
CA ARG A 15 10.21 2.82 3.93
C ARG A 15 11.32 2.60 2.91
N GLU A 16 11.88 1.40 2.83
CA GLU A 16 12.97 1.12 1.88
C GLU A 16 12.47 1.11 0.44
N ILE A 17 11.32 0.47 0.16
CA ILE A 17 10.80 0.39 -1.23
C ILE A 17 10.26 1.73 -1.75
N THR A 18 9.95 2.67 -0.87
CA THR A 18 9.49 4.04 -1.22
C THR A 18 10.55 5.10 -0.99
N LYS A 19 11.80 4.68 -0.74
CA LYS A 19 12.92 5.60 -0.51
C LYS A 19 13.15 6.44 -1.75
N GLY A 20 13.10 7.77 -1.58
CA GLY A 20 13.29 8.73 -2.67
C GLY A 20 12.02 9.15 -3.41
N TRP A 21 10.84 8.61 -3.06
CA TRP A 21 9.56 8.95 -3.72
C TRP A 21 8.98 10.30 -3.27
N GLY A 22 9.61 10.98 -2.30
CA GLY A 22 9.08 12.22 -1.73
C GLY A 22 7.84 11.97 -0.85
N LYS A 23 6.64 12.01 -1.44
CA LYS A 23 5.35 11.83 -0.74
C LYS A 23 4.61 10.58 -1.23
N ALA A 24 4.90 9.44 -0.63
CA ALA A 24 4.21 8.21 -0.98
C ALA A 24 2.80 8.11 -0.36
N TYR A 25 1.90 7.45 -1.09
CA TYR A 25 0.53 7.12 -0.69
C TYR A 25 0.31 5.62 -0.77
N VAL A 26 -0.64 5.14 0.03
CA VAL A 26 -1.08 3.75 0.08
C VAL A 26 -2.58 3.75 -0.23
N THR A 27 -2.97 2.99 -1.25
CA THR A 27 -4.33 3.00 -1.79
C THR A 27 -4.86 1.58 -1.88
N LYS A 28 -6.05 1.31 -1.34
CA LYS A 28 -6.68 -0.01 -1.42
C LYS A 28 -7.83 0.02 -2.41
N THR A 29 -7.79 -0.86 -3.40
CA THR A 29 -8.88 -1.02 -4.36
C THR A 29 -10.13 -1.61 -3.70
N TYR A 30 -11.27 -1.52 -4.38
CA TYR A 30 -12.49 -2.20 -3.95
C TYR A 30 -12.37 -3.74 -3.94
N GLY A 31 -11.48 -4.30 -4.76
CA GLY A 31 -11.11 -5.71 -4.77
C GLY A 31 -10.10 -6.09 -3.68
N GLY A 32 -9.68 -5.13 -2.83
CA GLY A 32 -8.83 -5.35 -1.67
C GLY A 32 -7.32 -5.39 -1.95
N GLN A 33 -6.88 -5.15 -3.19
CA GLN A 33 -5.47 -5.03 -3.52
C GLN A 33 -4.94 -3.67 -3.07
N VAL A 34 -3.73 -3.63 -2.51
CA VAL A 34 -3.11 -2.37 -2.08
C VAL A 34 -1.99 -1.97 -3.04
N TRP A 35 -1.95 -0.68 -3.35
CA TRP A 35 -0.99 -0.04 -4.22
C TRP A 35 -0.24 1.06 -3.49
N LEU A 36 0.99 1.28 -3.90
CA LEU A 36 1.80 2.44 -3.55
C LEU A 36 1.86 3.39 -4.74
N SER A 37 1.84 4.68 -4.48
CA SER A 37 2.07 5.73 -5.48
C SER A 37 2.89 6.87 -4.90
N ASP A 38 3.60 7.61 -5.75
CA ASP A 38 4.39 8.79 -5.37
C ASP A 38 3.57 10.09 -5.28
N HIS A 39 2.30 10.05 -5.65
CA HIS A 39 1.31 11.11 -5.46
C HIS A 39 -0.01 10.55 -4.92
N ALA A 40 -0.88 11.44 -4.46
CA ALA A 40 -2.22 11.04 -4.04
C ALA A 40 -2.96 10.44 -5.25
N PRO A 41 -3.71 9.33 -5.06
CA PRO A 41 -4.55 8.82 -6.13
C PRO A 41 -5.65 9.82 -6.46
N GLY A 42 -6.11 9.79 -7.71
CA GLY A 42 -7.37 10.40 -8.15
C GLY A 42 -8.56 9.56 -7.69
N GLU A 43 -9.55 9.38 -8.56
CA GLU A 43 -10.72 8.57 -8.23
C GLU A 43 -10.38 7.07 -8.19
N ILE A 44 -10.99 6.37 -7.22
CA ILE A 44 -10.91 4.92 -7.07
C ILE A 44 -12.29 4.38 -7.45
N TYR A 45 -12.34 3.48 -8.42
CA TYR A 45 -13.60 3.04 -9.00
C TYR A 45 -13.87 1.57 -8.67
N GLU A 46 -15.13 1.27 -8.37
CA GLU A 46 -15.60 -0.10 -8.19
C GLU A 46 -15.58 -0.92 -9.47
N GLU A 47 -15.70 -0.28 -10.64
CA GLU A 47 -15.62 -0.93 -11.94
C GLU A 47 -14.98 0.03 -12.94
N ASP A 48 -14.12 -0.49 -13.80
CA ASP A 48 -13.63 0.25 -14.96
C ASP A 48 -14.71 0.23 -16.05
N LYS A 49 -14.84 1.28 -16.84
CA LYS A 49 -15.83 1.37 -17.93
C LYS A 49 -15.52 0.30 -18.99
N GLY A 50 -16.12 -0.88 -18.84
CA GLY A 50 -15.96 -2.01 -19.76
C GLY A 50 -15.12 -3.19 -19.24
N THR A 51 -14.73 -3.22 -17.96
CA THR A 51 -14.21 -4.47 -17.35
C THR A 51 -14.85 -4.74 -15.98
N PRO A 52 -15.21 -6.01 -15.68
CA PRO A 52 -15.85 -6.39 -14.40
C PRO A 52 -14.86 -6.43 -13.21
N ARG A 53 -13.70 -5.77 -13.32
CA ARG A 53 -12.64 -5.87 -12.31
C ARG A 53 -12.70 -4.70 -11.35
N LYS A 54 -12.98 -5.01 -10.08
CA LYS A 54 -13.05 -4.07 -8.95
C LYS A 54 -11.73 -3.44 -8.53
N ASN A 55 -10.94 -2.89 -9.44
CA ASN A 55 -9.53 -2.61 -9.18
C ASN A 55 -8.96 -1.34 -9.83
N TYR A 56 -9.80 -0.44 -10.33
CA TYR A 56 -9.26 0.74 -11.02
C TYR A 56 -8.93 1.85 -10.02
N ILE A 57 -7.67 2.33 -10.08
CA ILE A 57 -7.19 3.51 -9.36
C ILE A 57 -6.64 4.46 -10.41
N GLU A 58 -7.09 5.70 -10.36
CA GLU A 58 -6.57 6.76 -11.19
C GLU A 58 -5.26 7.30 -10.59
N PHE A 59 -4.16 7.21 -11.35
CA PHE A 59 -2.82 7.65 -10.94
C PHE A 59 -2.35 8.86 -11.75
N ASN A 60 -3.25 9.75 -12.15
CA ASN A 60 -2.98 10.85 -13.10
C ASN A 60 -1.74 11.69 -12.79
N ASP A 61 -1.51 11.99 -11.51
CA ASP A 61 -0.39 12.82 -11.06
C ASP A 61 0.81 11.98 -10.59
N SER A 62 0.68 10.66 -10.52
CA SER A 62 1.76 9.79 -10.08
C SER A 62 2.69 9.48 -11.24
N ASN A 63 4.01 9.56 -11.03
CA ASN A 63 4.99 9.09 -12.02
C ASN A 63 5.39 7.64 -11.74
N VAL A 64 5.20 7.19 -10.50
CA VAL A 64 5.56 5.84 -10.06
C VAL A 64 4.44 5.29 -9.20
N TRP A 65 3.96 4.10 -9.56
CA TRP A 65 3.05 3.31 -8.77
C TRP A 65 3.38 1.82 -8.87
N GLN A 66 3.18 1.08 -7.77
CA GLN A 66 3.41 -0.36 -7.75
C GLN A 66 2.42 -1.08 -6.82
N PRO A 67 1.98 -2.30 -7.17
CA PRO A 67 1.18 -3.11 -6.27
C PRO A 67 2.05 -3.65 -5.13
N LEU A 68 1.48 -3.73 -3.94
CA LEU A 68 2.10 -4.48 -2.85
C LEU A 68 1.81 -5.98 -3.00
N PRO A 69 2.75 -6.86 -2.61
CA PRO A 69 2.50 -8.29 -2.51
C PRO A 69 1.42 -8.60 -1.45
N LYS A 70 0.68 -9.69 -1.63
CA LYS A 70 -0.40 -10.10 -0.72
C LYS A 70 0.07 -10.37 0.70
N GLU A 71 1.26 -10.93 0.81
CA GLU A 71 1.94 -11.20 2.07
C GLU A 71 2.19 -9.92 2.86
N VAL A 72 2.28 -8.77 2.18
CA VAL A 72 2.54 -7.46 2.79
C VAL A 72 1.23 -6.74 3.06
N TYR A 73 0.37 -6.61 2.05
CA TYR A 73 -0.81 -5.76 2.18
C TYR A 73 -1.89 -6.29 3.12
N GLN A 74 -1.90 -7.59 3.42
CA GLN A 74 -2.83 -8.17 4.39
C GLN A 74 -2.68 -7.58 5.80
N TYR A 75 -1.52 -6.98 6.09
CA TYR A 75 -1.22 -6.34 7.37
C TYR A 75 -1.48 -4.82 7.37
N ILE A 76 -1.95 -4.26 6.24
CA ILE A 76 -2.26 -2.84 6.11
C ILE A 76 -3.75 -2.63 6.37
N ASP A 77 -4.03 -1.83 7.39
CA ASP A 77 -5.38 -1.51 7.82
C ASP A 77 -5.93 -0.31 7.06
N LEU A 78 -6.63 -0.62 5.98
CA LEU A 78 -7.23 0.37 5.10
C LEU A 78 -8.57 -0.17 4.60
N GLU A 79 -9.59 0.69 4.58
CA GLU A 79 -10.89 0.37 4.01
C GLU A 79 -10.80 0.23 2.49
N ASN A 80 -11.68 -0.57 1.91
CA ASN A 80 -11.75 -0.75 0.46
C ASN A 80 -12.17 0.56 -0.20
N GLY A 81 -11.45 0.99 -1.24
CA GLY A 81 -11.71 2.28 -1.90
C GLY A 81 -11.11 3.48 -1.16
N ALA A 82 -10.29 3.26 -0.12
CA ALA A 82 -9.65 4.34 0.63
C ALA A 82 -8.18 4.52 0.24
N SER A 83 -7.68 5.73 0.51
CA SER A 83 -6.26 6.07 0.40
C SER A 83 -5.78 6.81 1.64
N LYS A 84 -4.51 6.60 2.01
CA LYS A 84 -3.84 7.30 3.09
C LYS A 84 -2.42 7.66 2.67
N SER A 85 -1.87 8.69 3.30
CA SER A 85 -0.43 8.94 3.15
C SER A 85 0.36 7.78 3.76
N LEU A 86 1.49 7.41 3.15
CA LEU A 86 2.37 6.37 3.69
C LEU A 86 2.83 6.73 5.12
N LYS A 87 3.01 8.02 5.42
CA LYS A 87 3.37 8.50 6.76
C LYS A 87 2.34 8.10 7.82
N GLN A 88 1.04 8.19 7.52
CA GLN A 88 -0.03 7.76 8.43
C GLN A 88 -0.01 6.24 8.60
N VAL A 89 0.06 5.50 7.49
CA VAL A 89 0.11 4.03 7.51
C VAL A 89 1.32 3.52 8.30
N LEU A 90 2.50 4.12 8.12
CA LEU A 90 3.70 3.78 8.88
C LEU A 90 3.56 4.04 10.38
N LYS A 91 2.80 5.08 10.78
CA LYS A 91 2.54 5.37 12.19
C LYS A 91 1.61 4.31 12.80
N GLU A 92 0.54 3.96 12.09
CA GLU A 92 -0.41 2.91 12.48
C GLU A 92 0.28 1.55 12.60
N ILE A 93 1.08 1.16 11.61
CA ILE A 93 1.86 -0.08 11.63
C ILE A 93 2.83 -0.09 12.80
N LYS A 94 3.57 1.01 13.02
CA LYS A 94 4.54 1.07 14.11
C LYS A 94 3.88 0.93 15.49
N MET A 95 2.70 1.52 15.68
CA MET A 95 1.94 1.34 16.92
C MET A 95 1.60 -0.13 17.16
N LYS A 96 1.09 -0.84 16.13
CA LYS A 96 0.81 -2.29 16.22
C LYS A 96 2.08 -3.12 16.46
N GLU A 97 3.19 -2.80 15.76
CA GLU A 97 4.48 -3.47 15.94
C GLU A 97 5.08 -3.26 17.35
N ASP A 98 4.80 -2.13 18.00
CA ASP A 98 5.27 -1.83 19.35
C ASP A 98 4.33 -2.43 20.42
N GLU A 99 3.04 -2.65 20.13
CA GLU A 99 2.08 -3.35 20.99
C GLU A 99 2.29 -4.88 21.03
N GLU A 100 2.78 -5.46 19.94
CA GLU A 100 3.06 -6.91 19.82
C GLU A 100 4.44 -7.33 20.38
N LYS A 101 5.25 -6.39 20.89
CA LYS A 101 6.57 -6.62 21.49
C LYS A 101 6.52 -6.71 23.01
#